data_AF-A0A661BDT6-F1
#
_entry.id   AF-A0A661BDT6-F1
#
_cell.length_a   1.000
_cell.length_b   1.000
_cell.length_c   1.000
_cell.angle_alpha   90.00
_cell.angle_beta   90.00
_cell.angle_gamma   90.00
#
_symmetry.space_group_name_H-M   'P 1'
#
loop_
_entity.id
_entity.type
_entity.pdbx_description
1 polymer ?
#
loop_
_entity_poly.entity_id
_entity_poly.type
_entity_poly.pdbx_seq_one_letter_code
_entity_poly.pdbx_strand_id
1 'polypeptide(L)'
;MADNPKFIVTPAPHLKGRYSIPKIMYAVVLALIPELVFATYLFGPRALILTLIAVASAAATEAAIQAIRKTPITALDGSAIITGMLLAFNLPPGVPYWMPVVGAFVGIAIGKQAFGGLGYNPLNPALIGRAFLMASWPVQMTTLWIPPKGGTLSGVAAVTTATPLNAFKLAAKVVHDPASGAEKISQAHQTIEGL
;
A
#
# COMPACT_ATOMS: atom_id res chain seq x y z
N MET A 1 66.24 22.91 12.82
CA MET A 1 64.77 22.82 13.01
C MET A 1 64.20 22.40 11.66
N ALA A 2 64.03 21.10 11.46
CA ALA A 2 63.66 20.55 10.15
C ALA A 2 62.18 20.83 9.89
N ASP A 3 61.91 21.54 8.79
CA ASP A 3 60.57 21.85 8.32
C ASP A 3 59.94 20.54 7.79
N ASN A 4 58.89 20.05 8.45
CA ASN A 4 58.23 18.79 8.11
C ASN A 4 56.94 19.10 7.33
N PRO A 5 56.95 19.08 5.98
CA PRO A 5 55.78 19.45 5.20
C PRO A 5 54.66 18.44 5.42
N LYS A 6 53.52 18.95 5.89
CA LYS A 6 52.34 18.15 6.21
C LYS A 6 51.61 17.78 4.91
N PHE A 7 51.84 16.57 4.41
CA PHE A 7 51.15 16.07 3.20
C PHE A 7 49.69 15.72 3.51
N ILE A 8 48.76 16.38 2.83
CA ILE A 8 47.32 16.11 2.95
C ILE A 8 46.95 15.10 1.85
N VAL A 9 46.78 13.84 2.24
CA VAL A 9 46.26 12.79 1.34
C VAL A 9 44.73 12.96 1.27
N THR A 10 44.25 13.70 0.27
CA THR A 10 42.81 13.81 -0.01
C THR A 10 42.44 12.76 -1.06
N PRO A 11 41.34 12.01 -0.91
CA PRO A 11 40.85 11.13 -1.97
C PRO A 11 40.56 11.93 -3.25
N ALA A 12 40.64 11.27 -4.41
CA ALA A 12 40.36 11.90 -5.71
C ALA A 12 38.99 12.63 -5.68
N PRO A 13 38.88 13.85 -6.24
CA PRO A 13 37.66 14.63 -6.21
C PRO A 13 36.57 13.91 -7.03
N HIS A 14 35.60 13.31 -6.34
CA HIS A 14 34.44 12.70 -6.97
C HIS A 14 33.47 13.81 -7.40
N LEU A 15 33.27 13.97 -8.71
CA LEU A 15 32.28 14.89 -9.27
C LEU A 15 30.87 14.48 -8.79
N LYS A 16 30.25 15.29 -7.92
CA LYS A 16 28.88 15.06 -7.48
C LYS A 16 27.92 15.30 -8.65
N GLY A 17 27.16 14.27 -9.01
CA GLY A 17 26.14 14.37 -10.07
C GLY A 17 25.00 15.33 -9.71
N ARG A 18 24.25 15.79 -10.72
CA ARG A 18 23.11 16.72 -10.57
C ARG A 18 21.90 16.15 -9.82
N TYR A 19 21.89 14.83 -9.59
CA TYR A 19 20.79 14.08 -8.98
C TYR A 19 21.00 13.91 -7.48
N SER A 20 19.94 14.15 -6.71
CA SER A 20 19.92 13.88 -5.27
C SER A 20 18.76 12.94 -4.95
N ILE A 21 18.88 12.19 -3.86
CA ILE A 21 17.86 11.24 -3.42
C ILE A 21 16.48 11.91 -3.30
N PRO A 22 16.33 13.08 -2.64
CA PRO A 22 15.03 13.74 -2.54
C PRO A 22 14.45 14.12 -3.91
N LYS A 23 15.28 14.59 -4.86
CA LYS A 23 14.80 14.94 -6.22
C LYS A 23 14.22 13.72 -6.93
N ILE A 24 14.87 12.57 -6.81
CA ILE A 24 14.39 11.31 -7.42
C ILE A 24 13.09 10.87 -6.73
N MET A 25 13.03 10.91 -5.40
CA MET A 25 11.83 10.53 -4.65
C MET A 25 10.64 11.44 -5.00
N TYR A 26 10.82 12.75 -5.04
CA TYR A 26 9.76 13.66 -5.46
C TYR A 26 9.35 13.51 -6.93
N ALA A 27 10.27 13.10 -7.82
CA ALA A 27 9.91 12.74 -9.19
C ALA A 27 9.01 11.51 -9.23
N VAL A 28 9.24 10.51 -8.37
CA VAL A 28 8.34 9.36 -8.21
C VAL A 28 6.99 9.80 -7.64
N VAL A 29 6.96 10.66 -6.61
CA VAL A 29 5.70 11.21 -6.10
C VAL A 29 4.93 11.91 -7.22
N LEU A 30 5.59 12.72 -8.03
CA LEU A 30 4.98 13.39 -9.18
C LEU A 30 4.42 12.39 -10.20
N ALA A 31 5.11 11.29 -10.46
CA ALA A 31 4.64 10.22 -11.34
C ALA A 31 3.41 9.48 -10.77
N LEU A 32 3.25 9.42 -9.46
CA LEU A 32 2.10 8.79 -8.79
C LEU A 32 0.88 9.73 -8.67
N ILE A 33 1.03 11.04 -8.92
CA ILE A 33 -0.09 11.98 -8.85
C ILE A 33 -1.17 11.68 -9.91
N PRO A 34 -0.84 11.47 -11.21
CA PRO A 34 -1.84 11.07 -12.20
C PRO A 34 -2.60 9.80 -11.81
N GLU A 35 -1.90 8.84 -11.19
CA GLU A 35 -2.50 7.61 -10.66
C GLU A 35 -3.48 7.91 -9.51
N LEU A 36 -3.10 8.77 -8.57
CA LEU A 36 -4.00 9.21 -7.48
C LEU A 36 -5.25 9.91 -8.03
N VAL A 37 -5.10 10.77 -9.03
CA VAL A 37 -6.21 11.47 -9.68
C VAL A 37 -7.15 10.45 -10.32
N PHE A 38 -6.62 9.49 -11.07
CA PHE A 38 -7.40 8.45 -11.73
C PHE A 38 -8.09 7.51 -10.72
N ALA A 39 -7.39 7.10 -9.67
CA ALA A 39 -7.95 6.29 -8.59
C ALA A 39 -9.10 7.01 -7.86
N THR A 40 -8.94 8.32 -7.62
CA THR A 40 -9.98 9.15 -6.99
C THR A 40 -11.19 9.32 -7.91
N TYR A 41 -10.97 9.41 -9.23
CA TYR A 41 -12.05 9.44 -10.22
C TYR A 41 -12.86 8.14 -10.23
N LEU A 42 -12.20 6.98 -10.25
CA LEU A 42 -12.85 5.67 -10.31
C LEU A 42 -13.53 5.25 -9.00
N PHE A 43 -12.83 5.39 -7.87
CA PHE A 43 -13.29 4.88 -6.57
C PHE A 43 -13.92 5.96 -5.69
N GLY A 44 -13.90 7.21 -6.13
CA GLY A 44 -14.46 8.36 -5.44
C GLY A 44 -13.51 8.97 -4.38
N PRO A 45 -14.00 9.97 -3.62
CA PRO A 45 -13.18 10.75 -2.68
C PRO A 45 -12.61 9.92 -1.52
N ARG A 46 -13.16 8.74 -1.26
CA ARG A 46 -12.68 7.84 -0.20
C ARG A 46 -11.25 7.35 -0.48
N ALA A 47 -10.90 7.09 -1.74
CA ALA A 47 -9.55 6.65 -2.10
C ALA A 47 -8.50 7.73 -1.81
N LEU A 48 -8.85 9.00 -2.06
CA LEU A 48 -8.01 10.15 -1.72
C LEU A 48 -7.77 10.22 -0.20
N ILE A 49 -8.84 10.13 0.59
CA ILE A 49 -8.76 10.19 2.06
C ILE A 49 -7.91 9.04 2.60
N LEU A 50 -8.09 7.81 2.11
CA LEU A 50 -7.27 6.66 2.50
C LEU A 50 -5.79 6.89 2.21
N THR A 51 -5.49 7.44 1.03
CA THR A 51 -4.12 7.77 0.63
C THR A 51 -3.51 8.82 1.55
N LEU A 52 -4.24 9.89 1.85
CA LEU A 52 -3.77 10.95 2.76
C LEU A 52 -3.51 10.40 4.17
N ILE A 53 -4.40 9.55 4.69
CA ILE A 53 -4.23 8.91 6.00
C ILE A 53 -2.99 8.00 6.00
N ALA A 54 -2.77 7.22 4.95
CA ALA A 54 -1.60 6.34 4.84
C ALA A 54 -0.29 7.16 4.79
N VAL A 55 -0.25 8.21 3.98
CA VAL A 55 0.90 9.13 3.88
C VAL A 55 1.18 9.82 5.20
N ALA A 56 0.15 10.39 5.84
CA ALA A 56 0.30 11.05 7.13
C ALA A 56 0.80 10.08 8.20
N SER A 57 0.25 8.86 8.25
CA SER A 57 0.65 7.83 9.20
C SER A 57 2.08 7.34 8.97
N ALA A 58 2.49 7.17 7.71
CA ALA A 58 3.85 6.78 7.36
C ALA A 58 4.87 7.86 7.77
N ALA A 59 4.60 9.12 7.42
CA ALA A 59 5.45 10.25 7.79
C ALA A 59 5.51 10.46 9.31
N ALA A 60 4.37 10.35 10.00
CA ALA A 60 4.30 10.45 11.46
C ALA A 60 5.07 9.33 12.16
N THR A 61 4.93 8.08 11.68
CA THR A 61 5.68 6.94 12.24
C THR A 61 7.18 7.11 12.06
N GLU A 62 7.60 7.54 10.86
CA GLU A 62 9.02 7.78 10.59
C GLU A 62 9.58 8.88 11.50
N ALA A 63 8.89 10.02 11.57
CA ALA A 63 9.30 11.13 12.43
C ALA A 63 9.33 10.72 13.91
N ALA A 64 8.35 9.95 14.38
CA ALA A 64 8.28 9.47 15.76
C ALA A 64 9.45 8.54 16.09
N ILE A 65 9.75 7.56 15.24
CA ILE A 65 10.86 6.62 15.47
C ILE A 65 12.21 7.34 15.41
N GLN A 66 12.37 8.29 14.49
CA GLN A 66 13.60 9.09 14.39
C GLN A 66 13.78 10.02 15.59
N ALA A 67 12.70 10.61 16.11
CA ALA A 67 12.72 11.39 17.33
C ALA A 67 13.13 10.53 18.55
N ILE A 68 12.57 9.32 18.66
CA ILE A 68 12.93 8.36 19.72
C ILE A 68 14.41 7.95 19.60
N ARG A 69 14.91 7.73 18.38
CA ARG A 69 16.32 7.39 18.11
C ARG A 69 17.29 8.58 18.21
N LYS A 70 16.78 9.80 18.44
CA LYS A 70 17.55 11.06 18.44
C LYS A 70 18.36 11.26 17.16
N THR A 71 17.84 10.77 16.04
CA THR A 71 18.43 10.95 14.70
C THR A 71 17.76 12.13 13.99
N PRO A 72 18.41 12.77 13.00
CA PRO A 72 17.79 13.84 12.23
C PRO A 72 16.49 13.36 11.58
N ILE A 73 15.45 14.18 11.66
CA ILE A 73 14.14 13.86 11.08
C ILE A 73 14.24 14.00 9.57
N THR A 74 14.14 12.87 8.86
CA THR A 74 14.21 12.76 7.40
C THR A 74 12.85 12.44 6.78
N ALA A 75 11.76 12.53 7.55
CA ALA A 75 10.39 12.26 7.07
C ALA A 75 9.97 13.09 5.83
N LEU A 76 10.67 14.19 5.53
CA LEU A 76 10.46 15.07 4.37
C LEU A 76 11.39 14.74 3.18
N ASP A 77 12.10 13.62 3.18
CA ASP A 77 12.94 13.18 2.05
C ASP A 77 12.13 12.62 0.86
N GLY A 78 10.80 12.52 1.01
CA GLY A 78 9.86 11.99 0.03
C GLY A 78 9.62 10.48 0.12
N SER A 79 10.49 9.73 0.80
CA SER A 79 10.39 8.26 0.84
C SER A 79 9.25 7.74 1.73
N ALA A 80 8.95 8.44 2.84
CA ALA A 80 7.78 8.14 3.68
C ALA A 80 6.47 8.36 2.91
N ILE A 81 6.43 9.43 2.11
CA ILE A 81 5.27 9.79 1.28
C ILE A 81 5.02 8.71 0.22
N ILE A 82 6.06 8.31 -0.52
CA ILE A 82 5.95 7.23 -1.51
C ILE A 82 5.49 5.93 -0.84
N THR A 83 6.03 5.59 0.33
CA THR A 83 5.65 4.37 1.05
C THR A 83 4.16 4.38 1.41
N GLY A 84 3.66 5.50 1.95
CA GLY A 84 2.25 5.65 2.28
C GLY A 84 1.34 5.62 1.05
N MET A 85 1.73 6.27 -0.06
CA MET A 85 1.00 6.24 -1.31
C MET A 85 0.92 4.83 -1.90
N LEU A 86 2.06 4.16 -2.05
CA LEU A 86 2.13 2.81 -2.60
C LEU A 86 1.38 1.80 -1.72
N LEU A 87 1.41 1.96 -0.40
CA LEU A 87 0.59 1.14 0.49
C LEU A 87 -0.89 1.35 0.21
N ALA A 88 -1.36 2.61 0.15
CA ALA A 88 -2.76 2.91 -0.09
C ALA A 88 -3.25 2.39 -1.45
N PHE A 89 -2.43 2.48 -2.50
CA PHE A 89 -2.77 1.97 -3.84
C PHE A 89 -2.85 0.44 -3.87
N ASN A 90 -2.23 -0.24 -2.92
CA ASN A 90 -2.31 -1.68 -2.79
C ASN A 90 -3.40 -2.18 -1.83
N LEU A 91 -4.18 -1.26 -1.24
CA LEU A 91 -5.29 -1.57 -0.36
C LEU A 91 -6.62 -1.46 -1.11
N PRO A 92 -7.61 -2.30 -0.76
CA PRO A 92 -8.97 -2.12 -1.26
C PRO A 92 -9.52 -0.74 -0.84
N PRO A 93 -10.23 0.00 -1.71
CA PRO A 93 -10.77 1.31 -1.38
C PRO A 93 -11.89 1.27 -0.31
N GLY A 94 -12.46 0.10 -0.06
CA GLY A 94 -13.49 -0.12 0.96
C GLY A 94 -12.95 -0.35 2.37
N VAL A 95 -11.62 -0.42 2.57
CA VAL A 95 -11.09 -0.69 3.91
C VAL A 95 -11.44 0.42 4.92
N PRO A 96 -11.60 0.06 6.21
CA PRO A 96 -11.62 1.01 7.30
C PRO A 96 -10.36 1.87 7.37
N TYR A 97 -10.50 3.12 7.80
CA TYR A 97 -9.40 4.10 7.83
C TYR A 97 -8.25 3.73 8.78
N TRP A 98 -8.47 2.86 9.76
CA TRP A 98 -7.42 2.42 10.69
C TRP A 98 -6.45 1.41 10.07
N MET A 99 -6.85 0.66 9.02
CA MET A 99 -5.97 -0.35 8.41
C MET A 99 -4.74 0.26 7.73
N PRO A 100 -4.86 1.31 6.88
CA PRO A 100 -3.70 1.99 6.34
C PRO A 100 -2.76 2.54 7.42
N VAL A 101 -3.29 2.97 8.57
CA VAL A 101 -2.48 3.47 9.70
C VAL A 101 -1.60 2.35 10.24
N VAL A 102 -2.19 1.18 10.53
CA VAL A 102 -1.45 0.02 11.05
C VAL A 102 -0.45 -0.50 10.01
N GLY A 103 -0.86 -0.61 8.75
CA GLY A 103 0.04 -1.05 7.68
C GLY A 103 1.21 -0.10 7.46
N ALA A 104 0.97 1.22 7.51
CA ALA A 104 2.01 2.23 7.39
C ALA A 104 2.96 2.19 8.58
N PHE A 105 2.43 2.00 9.80
CA PHE A 105 3.23 1.84 10.99
C PHE A 105 4.17 0.64 10.86
N VAL A 106 3.64 -0.54 10.54
CA VAL A 106 4.45 -1.77 10.41
C VAL A 106 5.45 -1.67 9.27
N GLY A 107 5.01 -1.16 8.11
CA GLY A 107 5.88 -0.97 6.94
C GLY A 107 7.06 -0.05 7.23
N ILE A 108 6.82 1.09 7.88
CA ILE A 108 7.89 2.04 8.22
C ILE A 108 8.74 1.53 9.39
N ALA A 109 8.12 1.09 10.48
CA ALA A 109 8.84 0.68 11.69
C ALA A 109 9.72 -0.55 11.42
N ILE A 110 9.12 -1.61 10.86
CA ILE A 110 9.81 -2.88 10.63
C ILE A 110 10.51 -2.87 9.28
N GLY A 111 9.84 -2.42 8.22
CA GLY A 111 10.38 -2.50 6.86
C GLY A 111 11.46 -1.46 6.53
N LYS A 112 11.52 -0.34 7.25
CA LYS A 112 12.50 0.72 7.00
C LYS A 112 13.38 1.04 8.20
N GLN A 113 12.79 1.38 9.35
CA GLN A 113 13.55 1.90 10.49
C GLN A 113 14.32 0.81 11.25
N ALA A 114 13.80 -0.42 11.34
CA ALA A 114 14.50 -1.54 11.99
C ALA A 114 15.86 -1.85 11.33
N PHE A 115 16.00 -1.58 10.04
CA PHE A 115 17.23 -1.81 9.28
C PHE A 115 18.14 -0.58 9.17
N GLY A 116 17.80 0.52 9.85
CA GLY A 116 18.63 1.73 9.90
C GLY A 116 18.17 2.88 9.00
N GLY A 117 17.06 2.73 8.26
CA GLY A 117 16.42 3.81 7.51
C GLY A 117 16.53 3.67 5.99
N LEU A 118 16.52 4.80 5.29
CA LEU A 118 16.50 4.83 3.83
C LEU A 118 17.81 4.28 3.23
N GLY A 119 17.71 3.33 2.30
CA GLY A 119 18.86 2.72 1.61
C GLY A 119 19.37 1.42 2.25
N TYR A 120 18.90 1.09 3.45
CA TYR A 120 19.22 -0.16 4.14
C TYR A 120 18.03 -1.12 4.24
N ASN A 121 16.91 -0.77 3.59
CA ASN A 121 15.70 -1.56 3.58
C ASN A 121 15.82 -2.75 2.60
N PRO A 122 15.84 -4.01 3.08
CA PRO A 122 16.06 -5.19 2.22
C PRO A 122 14.88 -5.46 1.28
N LEU A 123 13.68 -5.00 1.64
CA LEU A 123 12.44 -5.15 0.87
C LEU A 123 11.67 -3.83 0.87
N ASN A 124 10.71 -3.70 -0.06
CA ASN A 124 9.86 -2.51 -0.13
C ASN A 124 9.00 -2.37 1.14
N PRO A 125 9.17 -1.27 1.92
CA PRO A 125 8.41 -1.05 3.15
C PRO A 125 6.88 -1.06 2.97
N ALA A 126 6.38 -0.58 1.82
CA ALA A 126 4.95 -0.57 1.51
C ALA A 126 4.40 -1.99 1.36
N LEU A 127 5.16 -2.88 0.70
CA LEU A 127 4.76 -4.28 0.52
C LEU A 127 4.83 -5.06 1.82
N ILE A 128 5.76 -4.75 2.72
CA ILE A 128 5.79 -5.32 4.07
C ILE A 128 4.52 -4.94 4.83
N GLY A 129 4.15 -3.65 4.82
CA GLY A 129 2.92 -3.18 5.45
C GLY A 129 1.68 -3.91 4.92
N ARG A 130 1.60 -4.09 3.61
CA ARG A 130 0.52 -4.85 2.98
C ARG A 130 0.54 -6.35 3.35
N ALA A 131 1.71 -6.99 3.32
CA ALA A 131 1.84 -8.40 3.66
C ALA A 131 1.37 -8.65 5.11
N PHE A 132 1.72 -7.75 6.03
CA PHE A 132 1.22 -7.80 7.40
C PHE A 132 -0.30 -7.68 7.46
N LEU A 133 -0.90 -6.68 6.80
CA LEU A 133 -2.36 -6.52 6.77
C LEU A 133 -3.07 -7.73 6.15
N MET A 134 -2.49 -8.32 5.11
CA MET A 134 -3.03 -9.51 4.45
C MET A 134 -2.94 -10.76 5.35
N ALA A 135 -1.88 -10.88 6.16
CA ALA A 135 -1.74 -11.97 7.12
C ALA A 135 -2.69 -11.81 8.32
N SER A 136 -2.90 -10.59 8.80
CA SER A 136 -3.73 -10.33 9.98
C SER A 136 -5.23 -10.24 9.66
N TRP A 137 -5.60 -9.64 8.53
CA TRP A 137 -6.99 -9.38 8.13
C TRP A 137 -7.26 -9.73 6.66
N PRO A 138 -7.10 -11.02 6.28
CA PRO A 138 -7.25 -11.45 4.89
C PRO A 138 -8.67 -11.20 4.35
N VAL A 139 -9.70 -11.35 5.19
CA VAL A 139 -11.09 -11.13 4.78
C VAL A 139 -11.28 -9.69 4.33
N GLN A 140 -10.92 -8.73 5.17
CA GLN A 140 -11.07 -7.31 4.85
C GLN A 140 -10.22 -6.87 3.64
N MET A 141 -9.04 -7.48 3.47
CA MET A 141 -8.15 -7.23 2.33
C MET A 141 -8.64 -7.84 1.00
N THR A 142 -9.54 -8.82 1.05
CA THR A 142 -9.99 -9.56 -0.16
C THR A 142 -11.46 -9.29 -0.51
N THR A 143 -12.30 -8.91 0.45
CA THR A 143 -13.75 -8.74 0.21
C THR A 143 -14.16 -7.29 0.00
N LEU A 144 -13.39 -6.30 0.47
CA LEU A 144 -13.77 -4.89 0.45
C LEU A 144 -13.32 -4.15 -0.82
N TRP A 145 -13.23 -4.86 -1.95
CA TRP A 145 -12.99 -4.26 -3.26
C TRP A 145 -14.29 -3.67 -3.79
N ILE A 146 -14.32 -2.34 -3.91
CA ILE A 146 -15.48 -1.62 -4.45
C ILE A 146 -15.35 -1.60 -5.98
N PRO A 147 -16.41 -1.96 -6.74
CA PRO A 147 -16.37 -1.84 -8.20
C PRO A 147 -16.20 -0.37 -8.62
N PRO A 148 -15.41 -0.08 -9.67
CA PRO A 148 -15.21 1.28 -10.14
C PRO A 148 -16.51 1.91 -10.62
N LYS A 149 -16.74 3.19 -10.29
CA LYS A 149 -17.89 3.95 -10.80
C LYS A 149 -17.76 4.07 -12.32
N GLY A 150 -18.71 3.49 -13.05
CA GLY A 150 -18.72 3.49 -14.53
C GLY A 150 -18.34 2.16 -15.19
N GLY A 151 -18.05 1.10 -14.41
CA GLY A 151 -17.60 -0.19 -14.95
C GLY A 151 -16.15 -0.14 -15.44
N THR A 152 -15.69 -1.25 -16.02
CA THR A 152 -14.37 -1.33 -16.66
C THR A 152 -14.38 -0.56 -17.98
N LEU A 153 -13.33 0.23 -18.25
CA LEU A 153 -13.13 0.97 -19.52
C LEU A 153 -13.26 0.11 -20.79
N SER A 154 -13.20 -1.23 -20.68
CA SER A 154 -13.39 -2.13 -21.81
C SER A 154 -14.85 -2.33 -22.23
N GLY A 155 -15.85 -1.77 -21.52
CA GLY A 155 -17.27 -1.99 -21.82
C GLY A 155 -17.75 -3.44 -21.63
N VAL A 156 -16.83 -4.34 -21.24
CA VAL A 156 -17.13 -5.70 -20.85
C VAL A 156 -17.49 -5.65 -19.38
N ALA A 157 -18.79 -5.78 -19.08
CA ALA A 157 -19.34 -6.03 -17.74
C ALA A 157 -18.91 -7.39 -17.15
N ALA A 158 -17.95 -8.06 -17.79
CA ALA A 158 -17.30 -9.29 -17.35
C ALA A 158 -15.81 -9.00 -17.08
N VAL A 159 -15.51 -8.27 -16.03
CA VAL A 159 -14.23 -8.43 -15.33
C VAL A 159 -14.56 -8.84 -13.91
N THR A 160 -14.32 -10.13 -13.64
CA THR A 160 -14.19 -10.74 -12.32
C THR A 160 -15.34 -10.43 -11.36
N THR A 161 -16.57 -10.75 -11.76
CA THR A 161 -17.54 -11.19 -10.75
C THR A 161 -16.90 -12.33 -9.96
N ALA A 162 -17.10 -12.29 -8.64
CA ALA A 162 -16.49 -13.20 -7.68
C ALA A 162 -16.42 -14.62 -8.23
N THR A 163 -15.22 -15.21 -8.15
CA THR A 163 -14.89 -16.60 -8.44
C THR A 163 -16.14 -17.49 -8.39
N PRO A 164 -16.45 -18.27 -9.44
CA PRO A 164 -17.52 -19.27 -9.40
C PRO A 164 -17.48 -20.08 -8.11
N LEU A 165 -16.28 -20.29 -7.54
CA LEU A 165 -16.04 -20.92 -6.25
C LEU A 165 -16.74 -20.28 -5.03
N ASN A 166 -16.88 -18.95 -4.94
CA ASN A 166 -17.62 -18.32 -3.84
C ASN A 166 -19.13 -18.55 -3.99
N ALA A 167 -19.65 -18.51 -5.22
CA ALA A 167 -21.03 -18.89 -5.52
C ALA A 167 -21.25 -20.37 -5.19
N PHE A 168 -20.34 -21.26 -5.59
CA PHE A 168 -20.38 -22.69 -5.25
C PHE A 168 -20.26 -22.93 -3.74
N LYS A 169 -19.42 -22.20 -3.00
CA LYS A 169 -19.32 -22.33 -1.53
C LYS A 169 -20.59 -21.85 -0.82
N LEU A 170 -21.20 -20.76 -1.28
CA LEU A 170 -22.48 -20.28 -0.76
C LEU A 170 -23.60 -21.28 -1.06
N ALA A 171 -23.67 -21.78 -2.30
CA ALA A 171 -24.63 -22.80 -2.70
C ALA A 171 -24.44 -24.11 -1.92
N ALA A 172 -23.21 -24.59 -1.77
CA ALA A 172 -22.90 -25.79 -0.98
C ALA A 172 -23.29 -25.62 0.49
N LYS A 173 -23.07 -24.44 1.08
CA LYS A 173 -23.47 -24.14 2.47
C LYS A 173 -25.00 -24.14 2.63
N VAL A 174 -25.73 -23.63 1.64
CA VAL A 174 -27.21 -23.65 1.64
C VAL A 174 -27.73 -25.07 1.46
N VAL A 175 -27.16 -25.86 0.55
CA VAL A 175 -27.56 -27.26 0.30
C VAL A 175 -27.30 -28.17 1.51
N HIS A 176 -26.23 -27.91 2.26
CA HIS A 176 -25.82 -28.76 3.40
C HIS A 176 -26.45 -28.36 4.74
N ASP A 177 -27.19 -27.24 4.81
CA ASP A 177 -27.84 -26.75 6.03
C ASP A 177 -29.30 -27.28 6.12
N PRO A 178 -29.64 -28.15 7.09
CA PRO A 178 -30.94 -28.81 7.18
C PRO A 178 -32.11 -27.88 7.54
N ALA A 179 -31.84 -26.62 7.89
CA ALA A 179 -32.86 -25.60 8.17
C ALA A 179 -33.18 -24.71 6.95
N SER A 180 -32.53 -24.94 5.80
CA SER A 180 -32.75 -24.16 4.59
C SER A 180 -34.01 -24.63 3.85
N GLY A 181 -34.95 -23.70 3.61
CA GLY A 181 -36.20 -24.00 2.89
C GLY A 181 -35.96 -24.27 1.40
N ALA A 182 -36.83 -25.08 0.78
CA ALA A 182 -36.73 -25.51 -0.62
C ALA A 182 -36.59 -24.34 -1.64
N GLU A 183 -37.12 -23.16 -1.31
CA GLU A 183 -36.98 -21.95 -2.13
C GLU A 183 -35.53 -21.47 -2.25
N LYS A 184 -34.74 -21.54 -1.16
CA LYS A 184 -33.33 -21.12 -1.17
C LYS A 184 -32.43 -22.13 -1.91
N ILE A 185 -32.82 -23.41 -1.91
CA ILE A 185 -32.12 -24.47 -2.64
C ILE A 185 -32.39 -24.37 -4.15
N SER A 186 -33.61 -24.01 -4.55
CA SER A 186 -33.96 -23.76 -5.96
C SER A 186 -33.21 -22.55 -6.53
N GLN A 187 -33.15 -21.45 -5.76
CA GLN A 187 -32.37 -20.26 -6.13
C GLN A 187 -30.86 -20.55 -6.23
N ALA A 188 -30.32 -21.41 -5.36
CA ALA A 188 -28.93 -21.83 -5.43
C ALA A 188 -28.61 -22.64 -6.71
N HIS A 189 -29.50 -23.55 -7.12
CA HIS A 189 -29.37 -24.29 -8.38
C HIS A 189 -29.47 -23.38 -9.61
N GLN A 190 -30.43 -22.46 -9.64
CA GLN A 190 -30.55 -21.49 -10.75
C GLN A 190 -29.34 -20.56 -10.87
N THR A 191 -28.71 -20.23 -9.74
CA THR A 191 -27.47 -19.44 -9.72
C THR A 191 -26.26 -20.24 -10.24
N ILE A 192 -26.25 -21.57 -10.06
CA ILE A 192 -25.23 -22.47 -10.60
C ILE A 192 -25.40 -22.69 -12.11
N GLU A 193 -26.64 -22.87 -12.58
CA GLU A 193 -26.92 -23.12 -14.00
C GLU A 193 -26.82 -21.87 -14.89
N GLY A 194 -26.92 -20.67 -14.30
CA GLY A 194 -26.79 -19.39 -15.00
C GLY A 194 -25.37 -18.83 -15.12
N LEU A 195 -24.36 -19.56 -14.62
CA LEU A 195 -22.92 -19.26 -14.74
C LEU A 195 -22.31 -20.02 -15.92
#